data_AF-A0AAE0TB82-F1
#
_entry.id   AF-A0AAE0TB82-F1
#
_cell.length_a   1.000
_cell.length_b   1.000
_cell.length_c   1.000
_cell.angle_alpha   90.00
_cell.angle_beta   90.00
_cell.angle_gamma   90.00
#
_symmetry.space_group_name_H-M   'P 1'
#
loop_
_entity.id
_entity.type
_entity.pdbx_description
1 polymer ?
#
loop_
_entity_poly.entity_id
_entity_poly.type
_entity_poly.pdbx_seq_one_letter_code
_entity_poly.pdbx_strand_id
1 'polypeptide(L)' 'MGFNRVSISTKIYQTLFRRTSMFTLTIVVGALFFERAFDESTEYIFNRINAGKQYKDLKKQLAQRAAKEE' A
#
# COMPACT_ATOMS: atom_id res chain seq x y z
N MET A 1 34.02 28.83 9.55
CA MET A 1 32.59 28.45 9.69
C MET A 1 32.36 27.15 8.93
N GLY A 2 32.27 26.03 9.65
CA GLY A 2 32.09 24.70 9.03
C GLY A 2 30.64 24.44 8.63
N PHE A 3 30.41 24.02 7.39
CA PHE A 3 29.11 23.53 6.94
C PHE A 3 28.78 22.20 7.65
N ASN A 4 27.89 22.24 8.65
CA ASN A 4 27.30 21.03 9.22
C ASN A 4 26.40 20.36 8.18
N ARG A 5 26.88 19.26 7.57
CA ARG A 5 26.09 18.43 6.66
C ARG A 5 25.09 17.61 7.48
N VAL A 6 23.85 18.09 7.58
CA VAL A 6 22.77 17.33 8.22
C VAL A 6 22.28 16.24 7.26
N SER A 7 22.42 14.97 7.66
CA SER A 7 21.91 13.80 6.94
C SER A 7 20.38 13.82 6.82
N ILE A 8 19.84 13.20 5.77
CA ILE A 8 18.39 13.03 5.59
C ILE A 8 17.78 12.29 6.79
N SER A 9 18.45 11.25 7.30
CA SER A 9 18.00 10.54 8.50
C SER A 9 17.93 11.45 9.73
N THR A 10 18.92 12.32 9.90
CA THR A 10 18.96 13.31 10.99
C THR A 10 17.83 14.34 10.85
N LYS A 11 17.53 14.79 9.63
CA LYS A 11 16.40 15.70 9.37
C LYS A 11 15.08 15.05 9.73
N ILE A 12 14.85 13.83 9.25
CA ILE A 12 13.63 13.05 9.53
C ILE A 12 13.46 12.82 11.04
N TYR A 13 14.53 12.45 11.74
CA TYR A 13 14.48 12.26 13.19
C TYR A 13 14.09 13.57 13.90
N GLN A 14 14.73 14.68 13.53
CA GLN A 14 14.47 15.97 14.15
C GLN A 14 13.04 16.50 13.89
N THR A 15 12.44 16.19 12.73
CA THR A 15 11.12 16.68 12.35
C THR A 15 9.98 15.78 12.83
N LEU A 16 10.11 14.46 12.69
CA LEU A 16 9.00 13.52 12.90
C LEU A 16 9.12 12.72 14.21
N PHE A 17 10.34 12.38 14.63
CA PHE A 17 10.57 11.40 15.70
C PHE A 17 11.08 11.99 17.01
N ARG A 18 11.53 13.25 17.04
CA ARG A 18 12.12 13.89 18.22
C ARG A 18 11.11 14.28 19.31
N ARG A 19 9.88 14.66 18.94
CA ARG A 19 8.83 15.06 19.88
C ARG A 19 7.76 13.98 19.95
N THR A 20 7.40 13.52 21.14
CA THR A 20 6.43 12.42 21.33
C THR A 20 5.07 12.69 20.65
N SER A 21 4.58 13.93 20.68
CA SER A 21 3.33 14.30 20.00
C SER A 21 3.42 14.20 18.46
N MET A 22 4.53 14.65 17.87
CA MET A 22 4.79 14.49 16.43
C MET A 22 5.02 13.04 16.04
N PHE A 23 5.65 12.27 16.93
CA PHE A 23 5.87 10.85 16.74
C PHE A 23 4.55 10.08 16.66
N THR A 24 3.64 10.28 17.62
CA THR A 24 2.31 9.67 17.59
C THR A 24 1.52 10.09 16.35
N LEU A 25 1.53 11.38 16.00
CA LEU A 25 0.87 11.87 14.79
C LEU A 25 1.43 11.19 13.53
N THR A 26 2.76 11.08 13.42
CA THR A 26 3.43 10.43 12.29
C THR A 26 3.04 8.96 12.18
N ILE A 27 2.94 8.24 13.30
CA ILE A 27 2.48 6.84 13.31
C ILE A 27 1.04 6.74 12.85
N VAL A 28 0.12 7.54 13.38
CA VAL A 28 -1.31 7.47 13.03
C VAL A 28 -1.50 7.75 11.54
N VAL A 29 -0.91 8.85 11.04
CA VAL A 29 -0.97 9.20 9.62
C VAL A 29 -0.32 8.10 8.78
N GLY A 30 0.87 7.66 9.17
CA GLY A 30 1.60 6.59 8.48
C GLY A 30 0.79 5.29 8.40
N ALA A 31 0.10 4.92 9.47
CA ALA A 31 -0.74 3.72 9.52
C ALA A 31 -1.93 3.81 8.55
N LEU A 32 -2.63 4.94 8.50
CA LEU A 32 -3.77 5.13 7.59
C LEU A 32 -3.35 5.02 6.10
N PHE A 33 -2.22 5.63 5.74
CA PHE A 33 -1.71 5.52 4.38
C PHE A 33 -1.17 4.12 4.09
N PHE A 34 -0.50 3.51 5.07
CA PHE A 34 0.02 2.15 4.94
C PHE A 34 -1.10 1.13 4.74
N GLU A 35 -2.16 1.18 5.55
CA GLU A 35 -3.34 0.32 5.44
C GLU A 35 -3.88 0.32 4.00
N ARG A 36 -4.22 1.50 3.48
CA ARG A 36 -4.85 1.59 2.16
C ARG A 36 -3.95 1.13 1.02
N ALA A 37 -2.66 1.44 1.09
CA ALA A 37 -1.69 1.04 0.09
C ALA A 37 -1.37 -0.46 0.18
N PHE A 38 -1.25 -0.98 1.39
CA PHE A 38 -0.91 -2.38 1.65
C PHE A 38 -2.06 -3.30 1.23
N ASP A 39 -3.31 -2.97 1.57
CA ASP A 39 -4.48 -3.74 1.16
C ASP A 39 -4.59 -3.87 -0.36
N GLU A 40 -4.42 -2.75 -1.09
CA GLU A 40 -4.49 -2.77 -2.55
C GLU A 40 -3.33 -3.54 -3.17
N SER A 41 -2.12 -3.38 -2.62
CA SER A 41 -0.93 -4.08 -3.12
C SER A 41 -1.06 -5.60 -2.92
N THR A 42 -1.55 -6.03 -1.76
CA THR A 42 -1.67 -7.45 -1.42
C THR A 42 -2.80 -8.09 -2.21
N GLU A 43 -3.95 -7.43 -2.34
CA GLU A 43 -5.05 -7.89 -3.20
C GLU A 43 -4.60 -8.01 -4.66
N TYR A 44 -3.84 -7.04 -5.18
CA TYR A 44 -3.27 -7.12 -6.52
C TYR A 44 -2.34 -8.32 -6.71
N ILE A 45 -1.40 -8.50 -5.77
CA ILE A 45 -0.46 -9.63 -5.81
C ILE A 45 -1.24 -10.96 -5.73
N PHE A 46 -2.20 -11.07 -4.82
CA PHE A 46 -3.02 -12.26 -4.64
C PHE A 46 -3.83 -12.60 -5.89
N ASN A 47 -4.45 -11.59 -6.51
CA ASN A 47 -5.20 -11.74 -7.74
C ASN A 47 -4.33 -12.18 -8.92
N ARG A 48 -3.13 -11.62 -9.01
CA ARG A 48 -2.20 -11.99 -10.08
C ARG A 48 -1.71 -13.43 -9.94
N ILE A 49 -1.40 -13.86 -8.71
CA ILE A 49 -0.95 -15.24 -8.45
C ILE A 49 -2.08 -16.25 -8.69
N ASN A 50 -3.31 -15.89 -8.36
CA ASN A 50 -4.48 -16.78 -8.45
C ASN A 50 -5.38 -16.50 -9.66
N ALA A 51 -4.86 -15.83 -10.67
CA ALA A 51 -5.61 -15.45 -11.86
C ALA A 51 -6.26 -16.69 -12.51
N GLY A 52 -7.55 -16.59 -12.80
CA GLY A 52 -8.34 -17.67 -13.43
C GLY A 52 -8.84 -18.75 -12.48
N LYS A 53 -8.40 -18.77 -11.22
CA LYS A 53 -8.91 -19.70 -10.19
C LYS A 53 -9.96 -19.05 -9.29
N GLN A 54 -9.97 -17.73 -9.20
CA GLN A 54 -10.85 -17.00 -8.31
C GLN A 54 -12.29 -17.00 -8.84
N TYR A 55 -13.26 -17.02 -7.93
CA TYR A 55 -14.68 -16.98 -8.28
C TYR A 55 -15.03 -15.80 -9.21
N LYS A 56 -14.45 -14.62 -8.96
CA LYS A 56 -14.65 -13.44 -9.81
C LYS A 56 -14.17 -13.64 -11.25
N ASP A 57 -13.12 -14.43 -11.47
CA ASP A 57 -12.61 -14.76 -12.80
C ASP A 57 -13.47 -15.84 -13.46
N LEU A 58 -13.83 -16.88 -12.71
CA LEU A 58 -14.70 -17.95 -13.20
C LEU A 58 -16.07 -17.42 -13.62
N LYS A 59 -16.67 -16.55 -12.81
CA LYS A 59 -17.95 -15.90 -13.13
C LYS A 59 -17.86 -15.08 -14.42
N LYS A 60 -16.77 -14.32 -14.61
CA LYS A 60 -16.52 -13.57 -15.86
C LYS A 60 -16.38 -14.52 -17.05
N GLN A 61 -15.62 -15.61 -16.91
CA GLN A 61 -15.46 -16.60 -17.96
C GLN A 61 -16.77 -17.29 -18.33
N LEU A 62 -17.60 -17.65 -17.35
CA LEU A 62 -18.91 -18.26 -17.58
C LEU A 62 -19.86 -17.32 -18.32
N ALA A 63 -19.95 -16.06 -17.90
CA ALA A 63 -20.77 -15.06 -18.58
C ALA A 63 -20.32 -14.86 -20.04
N GLN A 64 -19.00 -14.84 -20.28
CA GLN A 64 -18.43 -14.75 -21.63
C GLN A 64 -18.71 -16.00 -22.49
N ARG A 65 -18.83 -17.18 -21.89
CA ARG A 65 -19.15 -18.42 -22.61
C ARG A 65 -20.61 -18.45 -23.03
N ALA A 66 -21.53 -18.13 -22.11
CA ALA A 66 -22.96 -18.05 -22.43
C ALA A 66 -23.24 -17.08 -23.59
N ALA A 67 -22.60 -15.91 -23.60
CA ALA A 67 -22.76 -14.92 -24.67
C ALA A 67 -22.12 -15.30 -26.02
N LYS A 68 -21.31 -16.38 -26.07
CA LYS A 68 -20.75 -16.91 -27.33
C LYS A 68 -21.59 -18.06 -27.90
N GLU A 69 -22.48 -18.62 -27.10
CA GLU A 69 -23.38 -19.71 -27.48
C GLU A 69 -24.71 -19.18 -28.04
N GLU A 70 -25.03 -17.90 -27.78
CA GLU A 70 -26.06 -17.10 -28.45
C GLU A 70 -25.54 -16.47 -29.76
#